data_AF-A0A842VVC1-F1
#
_entry.id   AF-A0A842VVC1-F1
#
_cell.length_a   1.000
_cell.length_b   1.000
_cell.length_c   1.000
_cell.angle_alpha   90.00
_cell.angle_beta   90.00
_cell.angle_gamma   90.00
#
_symmetry.space_group_name_H-M   'P 1'
#
loop_
_entity.id
_entity.type
_entity.pdbx_description
1 polymer ?
#
loop_
_entity_poly.entity_id
_entity_poly.type
_entity_poly.pdbx_seq_one_letter_code
_entity_poly.pdbx_strand_id
1 'polypeptide(L)'
;MVRQMTGSCGLASLLMVLRPEKRNLVPILASIFAKIEHIFNQKSDQMRDKVWQYALQYLLFSTVSDTEFGKKLESLLIKGFEYDYTDFMKPMVEMRVFQAHPRYKSLSKKLRQDHEVIKNLRQKEMNREWIINQIKVFKIDVELKILAYLFGAKFIPNWDNPDGTGSFYITKSDKKQITTLYSHIIEEKPVLLCREDHWVAVSNVYNNSRSYKIEYKDPSTGDTVIKPLKEFSLKDRFYVFEFSIELLEKSTNILRF
;
A
#
# COMPACT_ATOMS: atom_id res chain seq x y z
N MET A 1 -2.09 6.44 16.94
CA MET A 1 -2.64 5.13 16.53
C MET A 1 -3.30 5.38 15.20
N VAL A 2 -2.76 4.86 14.10
CA VAL A 2 -3.23 5.21 12.75
C VAL A 2 -4.70 4.84 12.60
N ARG A 3 -5.59 5.83 12.43
CA ARG A 3 -7.00 5.62 12.06
C ARG A 3 -7.19 5.93 10.59
N GLN A 4 -7.94 5.09 9.88
CA GLN A 4 -8.15 5.34 8.45
C GLN A 4 -9.00 6.58 8.19
N MET A 5 -8.82 7.13 7.00
CA MET A 5 -9.83 7.93 6.34
C MET A 5 -10.81 7.02 5.61
N THR A 6 -11.98 7.54 5.25
CA THR A 6 -12.95 6.77 4.45
C THR A 6 -12.29 6.28 3.15
N GLY A 7 -12.28 4.96 2.95
CA GLY A 7 -11.72 4.31 1.75
C GLY A 7 -10.22 4.05 1.76
N SER A 8 -9.49 4.41 2.82
CA SER A 8 -8.03 4.29 2.88
C SER A 8 -7.51 3.18 3.80
N CYS A 9 -8.30 2.14 4.06
CA CYS A 9 -7.92 0.98 4.88
C CYS A 9 -6.57 0.40 4.46
N GLY A 10 -6.28 0.30 3.16
CA GLY A 10 -4.99 -0.18 2.65
C GLY A 10 -3.81 0.68 3.08
N LEU A 11 -3.94 2.00 2.97
CA LEU A 11 -2.88 2.95 3.37
C LEU A 11 -2.67 2.93 4.89
N ALA A 12 -3.76 2.92 5.65
CA ALA A 12 -3.70 2.88 7.11
C ALA A 12 -3.10 1.56 7.63
N SER A 13 -3.54 0.42 7.09
CA SER A 13 -2.98 -0.90 7.41
C SER A 13 -1.52 -1.01 7.03
N LEU A 14 -1.11 -0.44 5.88
CA LEU A 14 0.29 -0.39 5.49
C LEU A 14 1.13 0.38 6.52
N LEU A 15 0.67 1.56 6.97
CA LEU A 15 1.35 2.29 8.04
C LEU A 15 1.42 1.49 9.35
N MET A 16 0.37 0.77 9.72
CA MET A 16 0.39 -0.07 10.92
C MET A 16 1.44 -1.19 10.85
N VAL A 17 1.57 -1.89 9.72
CA VAL A 17 2.56 -2.97 9.56
C VAL A 17 3.97 -2.44 9.32
N LEU A 18 4.10 -1.24 8.74
CA LEU A 18 5.38 -0.58 8.54
C LEU A 18 5.95 -0.01 9.85
N ARG A 19 5.11 0.30 10.85
CA ARG A 19 5.51 0.85 12.16
C ARG A 19 6.48 2.04 12.02
N PRO A 20 6.05 3.17 11.42
CA PRO A 20 6.91 4.31 11.08
C PRO A 20 7.84 4.79 12.19
N GLU A 21 7.38 4.77 13.44
CA GLU A 21 8.18 5.17 14.60
C GLU A 21 9.30 4.18 14.89
N LYS A 22 9.01 2.87 14.84
CA LYS A 22 10.00 1.80 15.07
C LYS A 22 11.05 1.76 13.96
N ARG A 23 10.68 2.12 12.72
CA ARG A 23 11.54 2.03 11.54
C ARG A 23 12.11 3.39 11.07
N ASN A 24 11.98 4.45 11.88
CA ASN A 24 12.44 5.80 11.55
C ASN A 24 11.91 6.35 10.20
N LEU A 25 10.67 6.01 9.85
CA LEU A 25 10.01 6.48 8.62
C LEU A 25 9.29 7.82 8.81
N VAL A 26 9.09 8.26 10.06
CA VAL A 26 8.38 9.51 10.38
C VAL A 26 8.99 10.73 9.67
N PRO A 27 10.33 10.94 9.67
CA PRO A 27 10.91 12.08 8.96
C PRO A 27 10.68 12.00 7.44
N ILE A 28 10.71 10.79 6.87
CA ILE A 28 10.48 10.57 5.43
C ILE A 28 9.04 10.93 5.07
N LEU A 29 8.07 10.43 5.85
CA LEU A 29 6.65 10.73 5.66
C LEU A 29 6.36 12.23 5.80
N ALA A 30 7.03 12.91 6.75
CA ALA A 30 6.93 14.36 6.92
C ALA A 30 7.48 15.12 5.70
N SER A 31 8.65 14.73 5.18
CA SER A 31 9.23 15.33 3.96
C SER A 31 8.34 15.16 2.75
N ILE A 32 7.73 13.98 2.57
CA ILE A 32 6.78 13.75 1.47
C ILE A 32 5.55 14.64 1.64
N PHE A 33 4.99 14.75 2.85
CA PHE A 33 3.82 15.57 3.09
C PHE A 33 4.08 17.07 2.89
N ALA A 34 5.25 17.57 3.28
CA ALA A 34 5.63 18.98 3.10
C ALA A 34 5.50 19.44 1.63
N LYS A 35 5.72 18.54 0.66
CA LYS A 35 5.55 18.82 -0.78
C LYS A 35 4.11 19.16 -1.16
N ILE A 36 3.14 18.59 -0.47
CA ILE A 36 1.71 18.80 -0.71
C ILE A 36 1.03 19.61 0.39
N GLU A 37 1.77 20.08 1.38
CA GLU A 37 1.20 20.78 2.52
C GLU A 37 0.42 22.04 2.10
N HIS A 38 0.96 22.80 1.15
CA HIS A 38 0.36 24.03 0.63
C HIS A 38 -1.03 23.85 0.01
N ILE A 39 -1.37 22.65 -0.48
CA ILE A 39 -2.71 22.35 -1.02
C ILE A 39 -3.70 21.93 0.08
N PHE A 40 -3.28 21.78 1.34
CA PHE A 40 -4.15 21.52 2.48
C PHE A 40 -4.16 22.74 3.42
N ASN A 41 -5.27 23.47 3.49
CA ASN A 41 -5.46 24.56 4.47
C ASN A 41 -5.43 23.99 5.90
N GLN A 42 -4.29 24.08 6.57
CA GLN A 42 -4.06 23.50 7.89
C GLN A 42 -4.63 24.37 9.02
N LYS A 43 -5.67 23.87 9.71
CA LYS A 43 -6.10 24.41 11.01
C LYS A 43 -6.57 23.35 12.04
N SER A 44 -6.38 22.05 11.83
CA SER A 44 -6.81 21.07 12.84
C SER A 44 -5.75 20.02 13.17
N ASP A 45 -5.39 19.92 14.46
CA ASP A 45 -4.56 18.87 15.06
C ASP A 45 -5.08 17.45 14.82
N GLN A 46 -6.34 17.29 14.40
CA GLN A 46 -6.96 16.01 14.01
C GLN A 46 -6.39 15.39 12.72
N MET A 47 -5.40 16.03 12.09
CA MET A 47 -4.83 15.60 10.81
C MET A 47 -3.56 14.76 10.94
N ARG A 48 -2.80 14.75 12.06
CA ARG A 48 -1.45 14.12 12.10
C ARG A 48 -1.41 12.67 11.61
N ASP A 49 -2.31 11.80 12.07
CA ASP A 49 -2.32 10.37 11.67
C ASP A 49 -2.91 10.16 10.26
N LYS A 50 -3.63 11.16 9.73
CA LYS A 50 -4.21 11.18 8.38
C LYS A 50 -3.27 11.80 7.34
N VAL A 51 -2.38 12.68 7.78
CA VAL A 51 -1.33 13.33 6.99
C VAL A 51 -0.45 12.31 6.29
N TRP A 52 -0.09 11.22 6.98
CA TRP A 52 0.70 10.16 6.35
C TRP A 52 -0.08 9.43 5.25
N GLN A 53 -1.40 9.30 5.35
CA GLN A 53 -2.21 8.70 4.29
C GLN A 53 -2.27 9.60 3.05
N TYR A 54 -2.30 10.93 3.22
CA TYR A 54 -2.11 11.89 2.13
C TYR A 54 -0.72 11.79 1.50
N ALA A 55 0.32 11.68 2.32
CA ALA A 55 1.69 11.49 1.85
C ALA A 55 1.84 10.20 1.02
N LEU A 56 1.29 9.08 1.49
CA LEU A 56 1.29 7.81 0.76
C LEU A 56 0.53 7.92 -0.57
N GLN A 57 -0.64 8.58 -0.57
CA GLN A 57 -1.41 8.76 -1.80
C GLN A 57 -0.68 9.63 -2.83
N TYR A 58 -0.07 10.71 -2.39
CA TYR A 58 0.74 11.55 -3.28
C TYR A 58 1.93 10.77 -3.82
N LEU A 59 2.63 10.02 -2.97
CA LEU A 59 3.77 9.22 -3.41
C LEU A 59 3.38 8.22 -4.49
N LEU A 60 2.25 7.53 -4.34
CA LEU A 60 1.71 6.60 -5.33
C LEU A 60 1.37 7.27 -6.66
N PHE A 61 0.89 8.53 -6.64
CA PHE A 61 0.74 9.31 -7.86
C PHE A 61 2.09 9.63 -8.49
N SER A 62 3.06 10.05 -7.67
CA SER A 62 4.38 10.44 -8.15
C SER A 62 5.08 9.32 -8.90
N THR A 63 4.87 8.04 -8.53
CA THR A 63 5.48 6.89 -9.24
C THR A 63 5.08 6.78 -10.71
N VAL A 64 3.97 7.41 -11.10
CA VAL A 64 3.46 7.39 -12.48
C VAL A 64 3.44 8.77 -13.15
N SER A 65 4.08 9.76 -12.52
CA SER A 65 4.20 11.12 -13.05
C SER A 65 5.48 11.31 -13.86
N ASP A 66 5.45 12.20 -14.86
CA ASP A 66 6.62 12.52 -15.70
C ASP A 66 7.53 13.60 -15.08
N THR A 67 7.30 13.95 -13.82
CA THR A 67 8.11 14.89 -13.04
C THR A 67 9.51 14.32 -12.80
N GLU A 68 10.49 15.18 -12.46
CA GLU A 68 11.84 14.71 -12.10
C GLU A 68 11.80 13.72 -10.92
N PHE A 69 11.00 14.04 -9.89
CA PHE A 69 10.79 13.16 -8.74
C PHE A 69 10.16 11.82 -9.17
N GLY A 70 9.14 11.86 -10.03
CA GLY A 70 8.48 10.67 -10.55
C GLY A 70 9.42 9.76 -11.34
N LYS A 71 10.29 10.32 -12.20
CA LYS A 71 11.30 9.57 -12.94
C LYS A 71 12.33 8.88 -12.03
N LYS A 72 12.72 9.53 -10.92
CA LYS A 72 13.60 8.92 -9.92
C LYS A 72 12.93 7.74 -9.23
N LEU A 73 11.65 7.88 -8.86
CA LEU A 73 10.85 6.79 -8.29
C LEU A 73 10.68 5.64 -9.28
N GLU A 74 10.33 5.93 -10.53
CA GLU A 74 10.21 4.95 -11.60
C GLU A 74 11.53 4.18 -11.80
N SER A 75 12.67 4.87 -11.87
CA SER A 75 13.97 4.21 -11.99
C SER A 75 14.25 3.25 -10.83
N LEU A 76 13.89 3.62 -9.60
CA LEU A 76 14.03 2.76 -8.43
C LEU A 76 13.11 1.53 -8.50
N LEU A 77 11.87 1.71 -8.95
CA LEU A 77 10.88 0.65 -9.05
C LEU A 77 11.19 -0.33 -10.18
N ILE A 78 11.68 0.15 -11.33
CA ILE A 78 12.19 -0.69 -12.43
C ILE A 78 13.35 -1.55 -11.93
N LYS A 79 14.27 -1.01 -11.12
CA LYS A 79 15.36 -1.82 -10.54
C LYS A 79 14.88 -2.85 -9.52
N GLY A 80 13.73 -2.63 -8.90
CA GLY A 80 13.20 -3.47 -7.83
C GLY A 80 12.28 -4.59 -8.30
N PHE A 81 11.47 -4.29 -9.30
CA PHE A 81 10.43 -5.17 -9.83
C PHE A 81 10.67 -5.53 -11.30
N GLU A 82 11.73 -4.99 -11.93
CA GLU A 82 12.10 -5.26 -13.32
C GLU A 82 10.93 -5.02 -14.28
N TYR A 83 10.70 -5.95 -15.20
CA TYR A 83 9.65 -5.91 -16.21
C TYR A 83 8.24 -5.89 -15.59
N ASP A 84 8.05 -6.45 -14.39
CA ASP A 84 6.74 -6.43 -13.72
C ASP A 84 6.28 -4.99 -13.47
N TYR A 85 7.21 -4.07 -13.18
CA TYR A 85 6.84 -2.68 -12.99
C TYR A 85 6.33 -2.03 -14.28
N THR A 86 7.10 -2.14 -15.36
CA THR A 86 6.81 -1.44 -16.62
C THR A 86 5.57 -2.00 -17.31
N ASP A 87 5.43 -3.33 -17.31
CA ASP A 87 4.47 -4.01 -18.17
C ASP A 87 3.12 -4.23 -17.46
N PHE A 88 3.14 -4.29 -16.13
CA PHE A 88 1.97 -4.62 -15.33
C PHE A 88 1.63 -3.57 -14.26
N MET A 89 2.55 -3.31 -13.32
CA MET A 89 2.22 -2.53 -12.14
C MET A 89 1.95 -1.05 -12.46
N LYS A 90 2.82 -0.41 -13.25
CA LYS A 90 2.68 1.01 -13.63
C LYS A 90 1.38 1.27 -14.40
N PRO A 91 1.03 0.51 -15.47
CA PRO A 91 -0.25 0.68 -16.16
C PRO A 91 -1.47 0.55 -15.25
N MET A 92 -1.45 -0.39 -14.28
CA MET A 92 -2.55 -0.55 -13.32
C MET A 92 -2.68 0.66 -12.40
N VAL A 93 -1.57 1.16 -11.84
CA VAL A 93 -1.57 2.34 -10.98
C VAL A 93 -2.02 3.57 -11.76
N GLU A 94 -1.48 3.78 -12.95
CA GLU A 94 -1.86 4.87 -13.86
C GLU A 94 -3.37 4.88 -14.11
N MET A 95 -3.92 3.73 -14.52
CA MET A 95 -5.34 3.59 -14.79
C MET A 95 -6.17 4.02 -13.58
N ARG A 96 -5.84 3.57 -12.36
CA ARG A 96 -6.59 3.92 -11.14
C ARG A 96 -6.42 5.38 -10.75
N VAL A 97 -5.20 5.89 -10.83
CA VAL A 97 -4.84 7.27 -10.52
C VAL A 97 -5.58 8.25 -11.43
N PHE A 98 -5.65 7.95 -12.73
CA PHE A 98 -6.36 8.80 -13.68
C PHE A 98 -7.87 8.61 -13.63
N GLN A 99 -8.38 7.41 -13.33
CA GLN A 99 -9.82 7.15 -13.19
C GLN A 99 -10.51 7.98 -12.11
N ALA A 100 -9.83 8.36 -11.02
CA ALA A 100 -10.44 9.27 -10.05
C ALA A 100 -10.22 10.76 -10.33
N HIS A 101 -9.55 11.14 -11.42
CA HIS A 101 -9.46 12.54 -11.83
C HIS A 101 -10.85 13.04 -12.31
N PRO A 102 -11.37 14.17 -11.79
CA PRO A 102 -12.72 14.67 -12.14
C PRO A 102 -12.95 14.82 -13.65
N ARG A 103 -11.98 15.39 -14.36
CA ARG A 103 -12.06 15.51 -15.84
C ARG A 103 -12.06 14.16 -16.54
N TYR A 104 -11.33 13.16 -16.04
CA TYR A 104 -11.31 11.83 -16.65
C TYR A 104 -12.64 11.11 -16.47
N LYS A 105 -13.31 11.29 -15.31
CA LYS A 105 -14.67 10.79 -15.09
C LYS A 105 -15.67 11.39 -16.08
N SER A 106 -15.53 12.66 -16.44
CA SER A 106 -16.39 13.30 -17.45
C SER A 106 -16.07 12.90 -18.90
N LEU A 107 -14.94 12.25 -19.17
CA LEU A 107 -14.60 11.80 -20.53
C LEU A 107 -15.39 10.54 -20.92
N SER A 108 -15.73 10.44 -22.20
CA SER A 108 -16.29 9.22 -22.80
C SER A 108 -15.30 8.05 -22.71
N LYS A 109 -15.79 6.81 -22.76
CA LYS A 109 -14.94 5.60 -22.68
C LYS A 109 -13.83 5.59 -23.75
N LYS A 110 -14.08 6.14 -24.94
CA LYS A 110 -13.11 6.25 -26.03
C LYS A 110 -12.01 7.28 -25.74
N LEU A 111 -12.37 8.44 -25.18
CA LEU A 111 -11.41 9.50 -24.81
C LEU A 111 -10.60 9.16 -23.56
N ARG A 112 -11.09 8.26 -22.71
CA ARG A 112 -10.34 7.71 -21.57
C ARG A 112 -9.15 6.85 -21.96
N GLN A 113 -9.10 6.39 -23.20
CA GLN A 113 -7.99 5.65 -23.80
C GLN A 113 -7.11 6.54 -24.70
N ASP A 114 -7.41 7.83 -24.77
CA ASP A 114 -6.64 8.79 -25.57
C ASP A 114 -5.26 9.02 -24.91
N HIS A 115 -4.21 8.69 -25.66
CA HIS A 115 -2.83 8.78 -25.24
C HIS A 115 -2.44 10.22 -24.85
N GLU A 116 -2.97 11.24 -25.54
CA GLU A 116 -2.66 12.64 -25.24
C GLU A 116 -3.31 13.11 -23.94
N VAL A 117 -4.50 12.58 -23.59
CA VAL A 117 -5.13 12.87 -22.30
C VAL A 117 -4.28 12.31 -21.15
N ILE A 118 -3.81 11.07 -21.28
CA ILE A 118 -2.98 10.41 -20.25
C ILE A 118 -1.64 11.15 -20.09
N LYS A 119 -0.96 11.45 -21.19
CA LYS A 119 0.29 12.22 -21.21
C LYS A 119 0.14 13.59 -20.55
N ASN A 120 -0.93 14.32 -20.84
CA ASN A 120 -1.21 15.61 -20.21
C ASN A 120 -1.48 15.49 -18.71
N LEU A 121 -2.05 14.37 -18.23
CA LEU A 121 -2.28 14.14 -16.80
C LEU A 121 -0.98 13.76 -16.07
N ARG A 122 -0.06 13.03 -16.72
CA ARG A 122 1.27 12.70 -16.15
C ARG A 122 2.13 13.92 -15.86
N GLN A 123 1.93 15.00 -16.60
CA GLN A 123 2.69 16.25 -16.48
C GLN A 123 2.10 17.22 -15.44
N LYS A 124 0.90 16.95 -14.92
CA LYS A 124 0.22 17.86 -13.98
C LYS A 124 0.58 17.55 -12.54
N GLU A 125 0.79 18.61 -11.77
CA GLU A 125 0.82 18.52 -10.32
C GLU A 125 -0.57 18.17 -9.78
N MET A 126 -0.60 17.32 -8.74
CA MET A 126 -1.87 16.99 -8.08
C MET A 126 -2.42 18.21 -7.36
N ASN A 127 -3.71 18.45 -7.53
CA ASN A 127 -4.45 19.37 -6.67
C ASN A 127 -5.10 18.63 -5.49
N ARG A 128 -5.56 19.41 -4.51
CA ARG A 128 -6.23 18.91 -3.29
C ARG A 128 -7.39 17.97 -3.59
N GLU A 129 -8.27 18.34 -4.52
CA GLU A 129 -9.47 17.58 -4.84
C GLU A 129 -9.13 16.19 -5.38
N TRP A 130 -8.12 16.13 -6.26
CA TRP A 130 -7.67 14.86 -6.83
C TRP A 130 -7.10 13.93 -5.77
N ILE A 131 -6.25 14.42 -4.85
CA ILE A 131 -5.73 13.59 -3.74
C ILE A 131 -6.87 13.09 -2.86
N ILE A 132 -7.80 13.97 -2.47
CA ILE A 132 -8.95 13.60 -1.62
C ILE A 132 -9.81 12.54 -2.29
N ASN A 133 -10.05 12.66 -3.59
CA ASN A 133 -10.82 11.69 -4.35
C ASN A 133 -10.08 10.35 -4.47
N GLN A 134 -8.77 10.38 -4.66
CA GLN A 134 -7.94 9.17 -4.76
C GLN A 134 -7.82 8.42 -3.44
N ILE A 135 -7.75 9.12 -2.30
CA ILE A 135 -7.75 8.46 -0.97
C ILE A 135 -8.99 7.62 -0.72
N LYS A 136 -10.14 8.05 -1.26
CA LYS A 136 -11.41 7.33 -1.11
C LYS A 136 -11.49 6.07 -1.97
N VAL A 137 -10.58 5.91 -2.93
CA VAL A 137 -10.49 4.72 -3.77
C VAL A 137 -9.70 3.66 -3.03
N PHE A 138 -10.36 2.52 -2.79
CA PHE A 138 -9.75 1.33 -2.19
C PHE A 138 -8.45 0.97 -2.91
N LYS A 139 -7.41 0.63 -2.15
CA LYS A 139 -6.10 0.29 -2.74
C LYS A 139 -6.04 -1.17 -3.13
N ILE A 140 -5.46 -1.46 -4.29
CA ILE A 140 -5.17 -2.82 -4.71
C ILE A 140 -3.80 -3.27 -4.19
N ASP A 141 -3.54 -4.56 -4.24
CA ASP A 141 -2.30 -5.15 -3.75
C ASP A 141 -1.06 -4.57 -4.44
N VAL A 142 -1.13 -4.30 -5.75
CA VAL A 142 -0.06 -3.66 -6.53
C VAL A 142 0.33 -2.30 -5.95
N GLU A 143 -0.66 -1.46 -5.62
CA GLU A 143 -0.43 -0.13 -5.05
C GLU A 143 0.27 -0.24 -3.68
N LEU A 144 -0.15 -1.21 -2.86
CA LEU A 144 0.44 -1.44 -1.54
C LEU A 144 1.83 -2.06 -1.61
N LYS A 145 2.11 -2.94 -2.59
CA LYS A 145 3.45 -3.50 -2.85
C LYS A 145 4.44 -2.41 -3.25
N ILE A 146 4.05 -1.49 -4.13
CA ILE A 146 4.88 -0.33 -4.51
C ILE A 146 5.20 0.52 -3.30
N LEU A 147 4.19 0.90 -2.52
CA LEU A 147 4.39 1.73 -1.34
C LEU A 147 5.28 1.01 -0.31
N ALA A 148 5.03 -0.26 -0.01
CA ALA A 148 5.87 -1.06 0.88
C ALA A 148 7.33 -1.05 0.42
N TYR A 149 7.59 -1.26 -0.88
CA TYR A 149 8.93 -1.26 -1.44
C TYR A 149 9.65 0.08 -1.27
N LEU A 150 8.95 1.20 -1.50
CA LEU A 150 9.49 2.54 -1.28
C LEU A 150 9.82 2.83 0.19
N PHE A 151 9.23 2.10 1.13
CA PHE A 151 9.57 2.15 2.55
C PHE A 151 10.43 0.98 3.01
N GLY A 152 11.21 0.38 2.11
CA GLY A 152 12.19 -0.66 2.46
C GLY A 152 11.60 -2.05 2.69
N ALA A 153 10.33 -2.30 2.37
CA ALA A 153 9.69 -3.59 2.56
C ALA A 153 9.43 -4.31 1.22
N LYS A 154 10.18 -5.39 0.96
CA LYS A 154 10.04 -6.22 -0.24
C LYS A 154 8.95 -7.26 -0.07
N PHE A 155 8.09 -7.43 -1.05
CA PHE A 155 7.06 -8.47 -1.01
C PHE A 155 7.70 -9.87 -1.10
N ILE A 156 7.25 -10.81 -0.26
CA ILE A 156 7.65 -12.22 -0.32
C ILE A 156 6.53 -12.99 -1.04
N PRO A 157 6.71 -13.34 -2.31
CA PRO A 157 5.72 -14.10 -3.05
C PRO A 157 5.66 -15.56 -2.59
N ASN A 158 4.45 -16.06 -2.38
CA ASN A 158 4.17 -17.48 -2.33
C ASN A 158 3.87 -18.00 -3.74
N TRP A 159 4.86 -18.61 -4.39
CA TRP A 159 4.73 -19.15 -5.75
C TRP A 159 3.83 -20.39 -5.85
N ASP A 160 3.50 -21.02 -4.71
CA ASP A 160 2.55 -22.12 -4.66
C ASP A 160 1.08 -21.62 -4.86
N ASN A 161 0.85 -20.30 -4.93
CA ASN A 161 -0.49 -19.72 -5.12
C ASN A 161 -0.90 -19.65 -6.61
N PRO A 162 -2.04 -20.26 -7.00
CA PRO A 162 -2.51 -20.28 -8.40
C PRO A 162 -3.18 -18.98 -8.88
N ASP A 163 -3.49 -18.00 -8.00
CA ASP A 163 -4.20 -16.78 -8.39
C ASP A 163 -3.30 -15.67 -8.97
N GLY A 164 -2.00 -15.92 -9.05
CA GLY A 164 -1.00 -15.01 -9.62
C GLY A 164 -0.66 -13.79 -8.76
N THR A 165 -1.29 -13.61 -7.59
CA THR A 165 -1.00 -12.47 -6.70
C THR A 165 0.24 -12.67 -5.84
N GLY A 166 0.70 -13.92 -5.70
CA GLY A 166 1.76 -14.35 -4.80
C GLY A 166 1.37 -14.26 -3.32
N SER A 167 0.10 -14.01 -2.99
CA SER A 167 -0.35 -13.96 -1.59
C SER A 167 -0.38 -15.35 -0.96
N PHE A 168 -0.36 -15.43 0.37
CA PHE A 168 -0.71 -16.64 1.10
C PHE A 168 -2.22 -16.66 1.31
N TYR A 169 -2.87 -17.81 1.15
CA TYR A 169 -4.28 -17.98 1.49
C TYR A 169 -4.44 -19.23 2.34
N ILE A 170 -5.34 -19.15 3.30
CA ILE A 170 -5.43 -20.21 4.30
C ILE A 170 -6.53 -21.19 3.89
N THR A 171 -6.14 -22.42 3.56
CA THR A 171 -7.07 -23.55 3.51
C THR A 171 -6.99 -24.34 4.81
N LYS A 172 -8.12 -24.93 5.22
CA LYS A 172 -8.22 -25.73 6.46
C LYS A 172 -7.23 -26.92 6.49
N SER A 173 -6.75 -27.37 5.33
CA SER A 173 -5.86 -28.52 5.16
C SER A 173 -4.39 -28.16 4.95
N ASP A 174 -4.04 -26.91 4.63
CA ASP A 174 -2.67 -26.55 4.26
C ASP A 174 -1.82 -26.14 5.47
N LYS A 175 -1.40 -27.15 6.24
CA LYS A 175 -0.49 -26.98 7.39
C LYS A 175 0.83 -26.31 7.02
N LYS A 176 1.34 -26.50 5.79
CA LYS A 176 2.60 -25.92 5.34
C LYS A 176 2.45 -24.40 5.26
N GLN A 177 1.43 -23.91 4.55
CA GLN A 177 1.18 -22.46 4.43
C GLN A 177 0.92 -21.81 5.79
N ILE A 178 0.16 -22.45 6.67
CA ILE A 178 -0.09 -21.93 8.03
C ILE A 178 1.21 -21.80 8.80
N THR A 179 2.09 -22.79 8.72
CA THR A 179 3.38 -22.79 9.42
C THR A 179 4.32 -21.72 8.85
N THR A 180 4.34 -21.54 7.52
CA THR A 180 5.12 -20.48 6.86
C THR A 180 4.62 -19.08 7.22
N LEU A 181 3.31 -18.86 7.19
CA LEU A 181 2.74 -17.58 7.63
C LEU A 181 3.03 -17.34 9.12
N TYR A 182 2.95 -18.39 9.94
CA TYR A 182 3.26 -18.34 11.36
C TYR A 182 4.72 -17.92 11.62
N SER A 183 5.68 -18.53 10.92
CA SER A 183 7.10 -18.17 11.08
C SER A 183 7.36 -16.72 10.68
N HIS A 184 6.77 -16.24 9.59
CA HIS A 184 6.91 -14.85 9.18
C HIS A 184 6.36 -13.86 10.22
N ILE A 185 5.20 -14.14 10.81
CA ILE A 185 4.62 -13.26 11.84
C ILE A 185 5.50 -13.25 13.11
N ILE A 186 6.07 -14.39 13.53
CA ILE A 186 6.99 -14.45 14.67
C ILE A 186 8.29 -13.69 14.41
N GLU A 187 8.80 -13.75 13.17
CA GLU A 187 9.95 -12.96 12.71
C GLU A 187 9.65 -11.45 12.65
N GLU A 188 8.47 -11.00 13.12
CA GLU A 188 7.98 -9.63 13.06
C GLU A 188 7.95 -9.04 11.63
N LYS A 189 7.79 -9.90 10.61
CA LYS A 189 7.63 -9.44 9.23
C LYS A 189 6.32 -8.67 9.08
N PRO A 190 6.29 -7.55 8.34
CA PRO A 190 5.04 -6.88 8.01
C PRO A 190 4.09 -7.83 7.27
N VAL A 191 2.85 -7.96 7.74
CA VAL A 191 1.84 -8.79 7.07
C VAL A 191 0.55 -8.00 6.93
N LEU A 192 0.17 -7.73 5.68
CA LEU A 192 -1.15 -7.21 5.34
C LEU A 192 -2.11 -8.34 5.07
N LEU A 193 -3.36 -8.17 5.47
CA LEU A 193 -4.43 -9.10 5.15
C LEU A 193 -5.53 -8.36 4.38
N CYS A 194 -5.84 -8.84 3.18
CA CYS A 194 -7.01 -8.42 2.42
C CYS A 194 -8.15 -9.39 2.70
N ARG A 195 -9.25 -8.88 3.26
CA ARG A 195 -10.49 -9.62 3.50
C ARG A 195 -11.58 -9.01 2.64
N GLU A 196 -11.93 -9.69 1.55
CA GLU A 196 -12.83 -9.16 0.52
C GLU A 196 -12.26 -7.85 -0.06
N ASP A 197 -12.86 -6.71 0.26
CA ASP A 197 -12.40 -5.37 -0.13
C ASP A 197 -12.01 -4.53 1.09
N HIS A 198 -11.40 -5.16 2.11
CA HIS A 198 -10.94 -4.48 3.31
C HIS A 198 -9.52 -4.93 3.72
N TRP A 199 -8.62 -3.97 3.92
CA TRP A 199 -7.26 -4.23 4.34
C TRP A 199 -7.11 -4.06 5.84
N VAL A 200 -6.49 -5.05 6.50
CA VAL A 200 -6.16 -5.04 7.92
C VAL A 200 -4.68 -5.37 8.14
N ALA A 201 -4.15 -4.97 9.29
CA ALA A 201 -2.76 -5.20 9.65
C ALA A 201 -2.66 -6.41 10.59
N VAL A 202 -2.03 -7.49 10.16
CA VAL A 202 -1.81 -8.66 11.03
C VAL A 202 -0.73 -8.31 12.04
N SER A 203 -1.02 -8.53 13.32
CA SER A 203 -0.13 -8.19 14.43
C SER A 203 0.43 -9.41 15.15
N ASN A 204 -0.32 -10.52 15.18
CA ASN A 204 0.12 -11.71 15.89
C ASN A 204 -0.57 -12.98 15.37
N VAL A 205 -0.04 -14.12 15.75
CA VAL A 205 -0.62 -15.43 15.53
C VAL A 205 -0.45 -16.27 16.79
N TYR A 206 -1.56 -16.78 17.29
CA TYR A 206 -1.59 -17.64 18.46
C TYR A 206 -1.67 -19.09 18.01
N ASN A 207 -0.74 -19.91 18.49
CA ASN A 207 -0.79 -21.36 18.34
C ASN A 207 -1.11 -21.97 19.72
N ASN A 208 -2.28 -22.58 19.84
CA ASN A 208 -2.51 -23.56 20.89
C ASN A 208 -2.50 -24.95 20.25
N SER A 209 -2.12 -25.97 21.01
CA SER A 209 -1.94 -27.37 20.55
C SER A 209 -3.10 -27.97 19.73
N ARG A 210 -4.25 -27.30 19.65
CA ARG A 210 -5.45 -27.72 18.93
C ARG A 210 -5.91 -26.73 17.84
N SER A 211 -5.39 -25.50 17.76
CA SER A 211 -5.86 -24.49 16.81
C SER A 211 -4.91 -23.29 16.67
N TYR A 212 -4.90 -22.71 15.47
CA TYR A 212 -4.31 -21.40 15.21
C TYR A 212 -5.37 -20.30 15.31
N LYS A 213 -4.99 -19.13 15.84
CA LYS A 213 -5.77 -17.89 15.78
C LYS A 213 -4.90 -16.78 15.22
N ILE A 214 -5.47 -15.91 14.41
CA ILE A 214 -4.79 -14.75 13.84
C ILE A 214 -5.33 -13.51 14.53
N GLU A 215 -4.42 -12.66 14.98
CA GLU A 215 -4.70 -11.32 15.47
C GLU A 215 -4.40 -10.30 14.38
N TYR A 216 -5.35 -9.41 14.13
CA TYR A 216 -5.14 -8.28 13.24
C TYR A 216 -5.80 -7.01 13.81
N LYS A 217 -5.31 -5.86 13.37
CA LYS A 217 -5.86 -4.54 13.71
C LYS A 217 -6.68 -4.02 12.55
N ASP A 218 -7.92 -3.66 12.82
CA ASP A 218 -8.81 -3.05 11.84
C ASP A 218 -8.59 -1.53 11.83
N PRO A 219 -8.13 -0.93 10.71
CA PRO A 219 -7.89 0.50 10.65
C PRO A 219 -9.17 1.35 10.66
N SER A 220 -10.35 0.74 10.44
CA SER A 220 -11.66 1.40 10.48
C SER A 220 -12.09 1.74 11.90
N THR A 221 -11.92 0.78 12.81
CA THR A 221 -12.35 0.93 14.21
C THR A 221 -11.18 1.24 15.14
N GLY A 222 -9.96 0.84 14.76
CA GLY A 222 -8.78 0.85 15.61
C GLY A 222 -8.70 -0.36 16.54
N ASP A 223 -9.68 -1.27 16.46
CA ASP A 223 -9.77 -2.42 17.35
C ASP A 223 -8.79 -3.52 16.94
N THR A 224 -8.39 -4.30 17.94
CA THR A 224 -7.69 -5.56 17.73
C THR A 224 -8.71 -6.68 17.68
N VAL A 225 -8.66 -7.48 16.62
CA VAL A 225 -9.56 -8.61 16.38
C VAL A 225 -8.75 -9.89 16.37
N ILE A 226 -9.22 -10.89 17.12
CA ILE A 226 -8.61 -12.23 17.17
C ILE A 226 -9.62 -13.21 16.56
N LYS A 227 -9.27 -13.85 15.45
CA LYS A 227 -10.12 -14.86 14.78
C LYS A 227 -9.45 -16.22 14.72
N PRO A 228 -10.19 -17.31 14.97
CA PRO A 228 -9.68 -18.65 14.74
C PRO A 228 -9.47 -18.88 13.24
N LEU A 229 -8.45 -19.66 12.90
CA LEU A 229 -8.06 -19.93 11.52
C LEU A 229 -9.21 -20.42 10.63
N LYS A 230 -10.13 -21.21 11.20
CA LYS A 230 -11.30 -21.79 10.51
C LYS A 230 -12.30 -20.76 9.97
N GLU A 231 -12.22 -19.51 10.42
CA GLU A 231 -13.06 -18.39 9.95
C GLU A 231 -12.47 -17.65 8.76
N PHE A 232 -11.21 -17.93 8.40
CA PHE A 232 -10.62 -17.43 7.17
C PHE A 232 -10.99 -18.37 6.00
N SER A 233 -11.14 -17.77 4.84
CA SER A 233 -11.54 -18.40 3.60
C SER A 233 -10.44 -18.26 2.55
N LEU A 234 -10.63 -18.90 1.41
CA LEU A 234 -9.77 -18.73 0.23
C LEU A 234 -9.75 -17.29 -0.32
N LYS A 235 -10.71 -16.44 0.07
CA LYS A 235 -10.75 -15.03 -0.32
C LYS A 235 -9.90 -14.14 0.59
N ASP A 236 -9.49 -14.64 1.75
CA ASP A 236 -8.66 -13.93 2.71
C ASP A 236 -7.18 -14.11 2.31
N ARG A 237 -6.56 -13.02 1.84
CA ARG A 237 -5.21 -13.02 1.25
C ARG A 237 -4.21 -12.32 2.14
N PHE A 238 -3.16 -13.01 2.52
CA PHE A 238 -2.07 -12.52 3.34
C PHE A 238 -0.88 -12.13 2.46
N TYR A 239 -0.43 -10.89 2.59
CA TYR A 239 0.70 -10.34 1.87
C TYR A 239 1.83 -10.10 2.86
N VAL A 240 2.88 -10.89 2.74
CA VAL A 240 4.03 -10.86 3.64
C VAL A 240 5.13 -10.02 3.00
N PHE A 241 5.80 -9.20 3.81
CA PHE A 241 6.92 -8.39 3.36
C PHE A 241 8.17 -8.67 4.21
N GLU A 242 9.33 -8.46 3.62
CA GLU A 242 10.62 -8.48 4.30
C GLU A 242 11.22 -7.08 4.32
N PHE A 243 11.57 -6.61 5.51
CA PHE A 243 12.15 -5.29 5.66
C PHE A 243 13.67 -5.32 5.43
N SER A 244 14.17 -4.39 4.61
CA SER A 244 15.56 -4.24 4.24
C SER A 244 16.00 -2.80 4.50
N ILE A 245 16.96 -2.64 5.42
CA ILE A 245 17.55 -1.33 5.75
C ILE A 245 18.26 -0.76 4.52
N GLU A 246 19.00 -1.58 3.78
CA GLU A 246 19.68 -1.17 2.55
C GLU A 246 18.70 -0.63 1.51
N LEU A 247 17.54 -1.29 1.34
CA LEU A 247 16.51 -0.78 0.44
C LEU A 247 15.94 0.55 0.97
N LEU A 248 15.64 0.64 2.27
CA LEU A 248 15.14 1.88 2.86
C LEU A 248 16.11 3.04 2.63
N GLU A 249 17.42 2.84 2.81
CA GLU A 249 18.44 3.88 2.59
C GLU A 249 18.44 4.35 1.14
N LYS A 250 18.41 3.41 0.18
CA LYS A 250 18.30 3.72 -1.26
C LYS A 250 17.05 4.52 -1.57
N SER A 251 15.90 4.12 -1.04
CA SER A 251 14.63 4.83 -1.23
C SER A 251 14.62 6.19 -0.56
N THR A 252 15.16 6.30 0.66
CA THR A 252 15.19 7.54 1.44
C THR A 252 15.95 8.64 0.72
N ASN A 253 17.06 8.30 0.06
CA ASN A 253 17.81 9.25 -0.75
C ASN A 253 16.92 9.88 -1.83
N ILE A 254 16.04 9.11 -2.48
CA ILE A 254 15.10 9.64 -3.47
C ILE A 254 13.94 10.40 -2.81
N LEU A 255 13.35 9.84 -1.75
CA LEU A 255 12.14 10.37 -1.10
C LEU A 255 12.34 11.71 -0.39
N ARG A 256 13.59 12.06 -0.04
CA ARG A 256 13.93 13.35 0.59
C ARG A 256 14.21 14.49 -0.39
N PHE A 257 14.41 14.22 -1.69
CA PHE A 257 14.57 15.25 -2.73
C PHE A 257 13.21 15.80 -3.16
#